data_AF-A0A0D0AYG5-F1
#
_entry.id   AF-A0A0D0AYG5-F1
#
_cell.length_a   1.000
_cell.length_b   1.000
_cell.length_c   1.000
_cell.angle_alpha   90.00
_cell.angle_beta   90.00
_cell.angle_gamma   90.00
#
_symmetry.space_group_name_H-M   'P 1'
#
loop_
_entity.id
_entity.type
_entity.pdbx_description
1 polymer ?
#
loop_
_entity_poly.entity_id
_entity_poly.type
_entity_poly.pdbx_seq_one_letter_code
_entity_poly.pdbx_strand_id
1 'polypeptide(L)'
;MWRRHLHQHPSIPLNDTNSTPTHLTGDEIYKRATQEVYDYCRKHDLAQTWAYLWNRWYTPKQWVLWARASCDAIPHTKTTMMVESTWRSIKRRDLHQFNRPHLDLLIHIVLTNLLLHIRRKIHYILGQRRIGRPRPLAKWQENLKSEWENMSQPDEYRSMAKELACLKDKTLKSNAKVELLADIEAESAQAISLVAGSSANIS
;
A
#
# COMPACT_ATOMS: atom_id res chain seq x y z
N MET A 1 25.13 -4.26 -17.70
CA MET A 1 25.89 -4.07 -16.45
C MET A 1 25.15 -3.16 -15.45
N TRP A 2 25.06 -1.84 -15.60
CA TRP A 2 24.48 -0.91 -14.60
C TRP A 2 23.04 -1.20 -14.14
N ARG A 3 22.13 -1.55 -15.07
CA ARG A 3 20.76 -1.97 -14.71
C ARG A 3 20.75 -3.22 -13.82
N ARG A 4 21.69 -4.13 -14.04
CA ARG A 4 21.85 -5.33 -13.21
C ARG A 4 22.30 -4.94 -11.81
N HIS A 5 23.28 -4.03 -11.68
CA HIS A 5 23.76 -3.56 -10.38
C HIS A 5 22.65 -2.87 -9.58
N LEU A 6 21.79 -2.10 -10.24
CA LEU A 6 20.63 -1.46 -9.62
C LEU A 6 19.63 -2.48 -9.05
N HIS A 7 19.41 -3.58 -9.77
CA HIS A 7 18.34 -4.53 -9.48
C HIS A 7 18.78 -5.76 -8.66
N GLN A 8 20.08 -5.96 -8.48
CA GLN A 8 20.61 -7.00 -7.59
C GLN A 8 20.21 -6.73 -6.14
N HIS A 9 19.82 -7.79 -5.45
CA HIS A 9 19.39 -7.77 -4.06
C HIS A 9 19.70 -9.14 -3.43
N PRO A 10 20.07 -9.21 -2.13
CA PRO A 10 20.39 -10.47 -1.47
C PRO A 10 19.28 -11.53 -1.57
N SER A 11 18.02 -11.12 -1.46
CA SER A 11 16.87 -12.01 -1.59
C SER A 11 16.54 -12.45 -3.03
N ILE A 12 17.19 -11.89 -4.05
CA ILE A 12 16.97 -12.28 -5.45
C ILE A 12 18.08 -13.25 -5.86
N PRO A 13 17.76 -14.51 -6.21
CA PRO A 13 18.78 -15.47 -6.62
C PRO A 13 19.39 -15.04 -7.96
N LEU A 14 20.69 -15.29 -8.14
CA LEU A 14 21.30 -15.20 -9.46
C LEU A 14 20.97 -16.48 -10.24
N ASN A 15 20.37 -16.30 -11.41
CA ASN A 15 20.19 -17.38 -12.37
C ASN A 15 21.54 -17.61 -13.08
N ASP A 16 22.51 -18.19 -12.38
CA ASP A 16 23.65 -18.81 -13.06
C ASP A 16 23.19 -20.19 -13.56
N THR A 17 23.52 -20.48 -14.83
CA THR A 17 23.07 -21.65 -15.56
C THR A 17 23.45 -22.94 -14.83
N ASN A 18 22.44 -23.72 -14.44
CA ASN A 18 22.49 -25.12 -14.00
C ASN A 18 23.05 -25.45 -12.61
N SER A 19 23.12 -24.51 -11.66
CA SER A 19 23.45 -24.85 -10.27
C SER A 19 22.63 -24.02 -9.28
N THR A 20 22.49 -24.57 -8.07
CA THR A 20 21.63 -24.09 -6.97
C THR A 20 21.53 -22.56 -6.88
N PRO A 21 20.33 -22.00 -6.63
CA PRO A 21 20.13 -20.56 -6.52
C PRO A 21 21.05 -19.99 -5.44
N THR A 22 22.11 -19.30 -5.87
CA THR A 22 23.09 -18.73 -4.96
C THR A 22 22.63 -17.33 -4.59
N HIS A 23 22.41 -17.12 -3.30
CA HIS A 23 22.13 -15.82 -2.72
C HIS A 23 23.45 -15.16 -2.35
N LEU A 24 23.70 -13.97 -2.89
CA LEU A 24 24.87 -13.17 -2.55
C LEU A 24 24.51 -12.20 -1.42
N THR A 25 25.46 -11.95 -0.53
CA THR A 25 25.34 -10.90 0.48
C THR A 25 25.44 -9.52 -0.18
N GLY A 26 24.84 -8.48 0.42
CA GLY A 26 24.88 -7.10 -0.11
C GLY A 26 26.30 -6.61 -0.39
N ASP A 27 27.26 -6.95 0.49
CA ASP A 27 28.68 -6.64 0.33
C ASP A 27 29.34 -7.37 -0.84
N GLU A 28 28.96 -8.62 -1.08
CA GLU A 28 29.47 -9.41 -2.21
C GLU A 28 28.95 -8.86 -3.53
N ILE A 29 27.67 -8.47 -3.57
CA ILE A 29 27.06 -7.79 -4.72
C ILE A 29 27.81 -6.48 -5.00
N TYR A 30 28.09 -5.68 -3.97
CA TYR A 30 28.82 -4.43 -4.12
C TYR A 30 30.23 -4.63 -4.67
N LYS A 31 31.00 -5.57 -4.10
CA LYS A 31 32.36 -5.89 -4.56
C LYS A 31 32.35 -6.36 -6.01
N ARG A 32 31.45 -7.29 -6.36
CA ARG A 32 31.32 -7.83 -7.71
C ARG A 32 30.96 -6.74 -8.72
N ALA A 33 29.98 -5.89 -8.39
CA ALA A 33 29.57 -4.78 -9.26
C ALA A 33 30.70 -3.76 -9.48
N THR A 34 31.45 -3.43 -8.42
CA THR A 34 32.57 -2.49 -8.47
C THR A 34 33.72 -3.04 -9.31
N GLN A 35 34.09 -4.30 -9.11
CA GLN A 35 35.11 -5.00 -9.90
C GLN A 35 34.72 -5.07 -11.38
N GLU A 36 33.46 -5.42 -11.68
CA GLU A 36 32.98 -5.51 -13.06
C GLU A 36 33.16 -4.16 -13.80
N VAL A 37 32.77 -3.05 -13.17
CA VAL A 37 32.93 -1.70 -13.77
C VAL A 37 34.41 -1.34 -13.90
N TYR A 38 35.23 -1.63 -12.88
CA TYR A 38 36.66 -1.36 -12.93
C TYR A 38 37.34 -2.10 -14.09
N ASP A 39 37.07 -3.39 -14.22
CA ASP A 39 37.65 -4.23 -15.28
C ASP A 39 37.18 -3.77 -16.66
N TYR A 40 35.90 -3.39 -16.79
CA TYR A 40 35.38 -2.82 -18.03
C TYR A 40 36.08 -1.50 -18.40
N CYS A 41 36.20 -0.57 -17.44
CA CYS A 41 36.88 0.69 -17.68
C CYS A 41 38.37 0.49 -17.99
N ARG A 42 39.04 -0.44 -17.32
CA ARG A 42 40.45 -0.77 -17.55
C ARG A 42 40.67 -1.39 -18.93
N LYS A 43 39.79 -2.30 -19.36
CA LYS A 43 39.86 -2.94 -20.69
C LYS A 43 39.70 -1.93 -21.84
N HIS A 44 38.95 -0.86 -21.62
CA HIS A 44 38.67 0.17 -22.62
C HIS A 44 39.50 1.46 -22.45
N ASP A 45 40.48 1.46 -21.54
CA ASP A 45 41.32 2.63 -21.21
C ASP A 45 40.52 3.89 -20.81
N LEU A 46 39.41 3.68 -20.09
CA LEU A 46 38.47 4.73 -19.66
C LEU A 46 38.73 5.15 -18.20
N ALA A 47 39.96 5.52 -17.88
CA ALA A 47 40.38 5.86 -16.52
C ALA A 47 39.59 7.04 -15.92
N GLN A 48 39.29 8.06 -16.72
CA GLN A 48 38.50 9.23 -16.29
C GLN A 48 37.04 8.86 -16.00
N THR A 49 36.46 7.98 -16.83
CA THR A 49 35.09 7.48 -16.63
C THR A 49 35.00 6.65 -15.35
N TRP A 50 36.02 5.83 -15.05
CA TRP A 50 36.10 5.12 -13.79
C TRP A 50 36.14 6.08 -12.60
N ALA A 51 37.01 7.09 -12.63
CA ALA A 51 37.11 8.07 -11.56
C ALA A 51 35.77 8.78 -11.29
N TYR A 52 35.05 9.15 -12.36
CA TYR A 52 33.72 9.74 -12.24
C TYR A 52 32.69 8.75 -11.64
N LEU A 53 32.62 7.52 -12.16
CA LEU A 53 31.69 6.50 -11.69
C LEU A 53 31.94 6.12 -10.23
N TRP A 54 33.20 6.01 -9.82
CA TRP A 54 33.58 5.77 -8.44
C TRP A 54 33.09 6.90 -7.53
N ASN A 55 33.44 8.15 -7.84
CA ASN A 55 33.10 9.31 -7.02
C ASN A 55 31.59 9.56 -6.91
N ARG A 56 30.82 9.26 -7.97
CA ARG A 56 29.39 9.54 -7.99
C ARG A 56 28.51 8.36 -7.58
N TRP A 57 28.86 7.13 -7.94
CA TRP A 57 27.96 5.98 -7.80
C TRP A 57 28.53 4.85 -6.95
N TYR A 58 29.81 4.49 -7.11
CA TYR A 58 30.37 3.29 -6.44
C TYR A 58 31.09 3.57 -5.12
N THR A 59 31.20 4.82 -4.69
CA THR A 59 31.65 5.15 -3.33
C THR A 59 30.64 4.58 -2.32
N PRO A 60 31.07 3.98 -1.19
CA PRO A 60 30.16 3.38 -0.21
C PRO A 60 29.01 4.31 0.23
N LYS A 61 29.30 5.60 0.42
CA LYS A 61 28.30 6.63 0.76
C LYS A 61 27.22 6.82 -0.32
N GLN A 62 27.60 6.70 -1.59
CA GLN A 62 26.70 6.90 -2.73
C GLN A 62 25.98 5.61 -3.10
N TRP A 63 26.64 4.47 -2.98
CA TRP A 63 26.09 3.14 -3.30
C TRP A 63 24.75 2.89 -2.59
N VAL A 64 24.68 3.21 -1.30
CA VAL A 64 23.46 3.08 -0.48
C VAL A 64 22.28 3.88 -1.03
N LEU A 65 22.52 4.98 -1.76
CA LEU A 65 21.46 5.85 -2.26
C LEU A 65 20.78 5.32 -3.53
N TRP A 66 21.46 4.48 -4.32
CA TRP A 66 20.92 4.01 -5.59
C TRP A 66 20.80 2.48 -5.70
N ALA A 67 21.72 1.72 -5.10
CA ALA A 67 21.72 0.27 -5.21
C ALA A 67 20.70 -0.37 -4.28
N ARG A 68 19.89 -1.31 -4.79
CA ARG A 68 18.95 -2.07 -3.97
C ARG A 68 19.63 -3.02 -3.01
N ALA A 69 20.84 -3.45 -3.32
CA ALA A 69 21.61 -4.40 -2.50
C ALA A 69 21.97 -3.88 -1.10
N SER A 70 21.89 -2.57 -0.88
CA SER A 70 22.14 -1.95 0.43
C SER A 70 20.89 -1.85 1.32
N CYS A 71 19.72 -2.19 0.81
CA CYS A 71 18.47 -2.19 1.57
C CYS A 71 18.10 -3.62 1.91
N ASP A 72 17.59 -3.85 3.13
CA ASP A 72 17.11 -5.17 3.54
C ASP A 72 15.76 -5.54 2.91
N ALA A 73 14.98 -4.52 2.53
CA ALA A 73 13.65 -4.68 1.96
C ALA A 73 13.63 -4.41 0.45
N ILE A 74 12.95 -5.28 -0.31
CA ILE A 74 12.74 -5.07 -1.75
C ILE A 74 11.58 -4.08 -1.95
N PRO A 75 11.82 -2.88 -2.51
CA PRO A 75 10.73 -1.98 -2.86
C PRO A 75 9.94 -2.56 -4.05
N HIS A 76 8.64 -2.85 -3.82
CA HIS A 76 7.72 -3.31 -4.86
C HIS A 76 7.52 -2.28 -5.99
N THR A 77 7.58 -0.99 -5.67
CA THR A 77 7.37 0.10 -6.62
C THR A 77 8.69 0.74 -7.04
N LYS A 78 8.81 1.08 -8.33
CA LYS A 78 9.94 1.88 -8.81
C LYS A 78 9.84 3.27 -8.20
N THR A 79 10.95 3.82 -7.71
CA THR A 79 11.04 5.17 -7.14
C THR A 79 10.55 6.23 -8.12
N THR A 80 10.76 6.04 -9.42
CA THR A 80 10.23 6.92 -10.48
C THR A 80 8.71 7.01 -10.47
N MET A 81 7.99 5.91 -10.26
CA MET A 81 6.53 5.91 -10.18
C MET A 81 6.03 6.66 -8.93
N MET A 82 6.77 6.58 -7.82
CA MET A 82 6.46 7.36 -6.62
C MET A 82 6.67 8.86 -6.86
N VAL A 83 7.77 9.23 -7.51
CA VAL A 83 8.05 10.63 -7.88
C VAL A 83 6.99 11.15 -8.86
N GLU A 84 6.63 10.39 -9.89
CA GLU A 84 5.60 10.81 -10.86
C GLU A 84 4.21 10.94 -10.22
N SER A 85 3.81 10.00 -9.37
CA SER A 85 2.51 10.05 -8.70
C SER A 85 2.42 11.21 -7.70
N THR A 86 3.49 11.46 -6.93
CA THR A 86 3.57 12.66 -6.08
C THR A 86 3.53 13.93 -6.93
N TRP A 87 4.21 13.95 -8.08
CA TRP A 87 4.18 15.11 -8.96
C TRP A 87 2.78 15.38 -9.54
N ARG A 88 2.09 14.30 -9.93
CA ARG A 88 0.70 14.36 -10.40
C ARG A 88 -0.23 14.94 -9.34
N SER A 89 -0.02 14.60 -8.07
CA SER A 89 -0.83 15.12 -6.96
C SER A 89 -0.61 16.63 -6.77
N ILE A 90 0.63 17.10 -6.73
CA ILE A 90 0.92 18.53 -6.54
C ILE A 90 0.43 19.34 -7.76
N LYS A 91 0.60 18.81 -8.98
CA LYS A 91 0.10 19.48 -10.20
C LYS A 91 -1.42 19.70 -10.16
N ARG A 92 -2.18 18.68 -9.74
CA ARG A 92 -3.65 18.72 -9.71
C ARG A 92 -4.21 19.50 -8.52
N ARG A 93 -3.57 19.40 -7.36
CA ARG A 93 -4.09 20.00 -6.12
C ARG A 93 -3.62 21.45 -5.97
N ASP A 94 -2.31 21.66 -6.07
CA ASP A 94 -1.68 22.90 -5.62
C ASP A 94 -1.33 23.83 -6.80
N LEU A 95 -0.99 23.28 -7.97
CA LEU A 95 -0.55 24.07 -9.14
C LEU A 95 -1.64 24.30 -10.19
N HIS A 96 -2.87 23.84 -9.97
CA HIS A 96 -3.94 23.93 -10.98
C HIS A 96 -4.35 25.38 -11.28
N GLN A 97 -4.13 26.31 -10.34
CA GLN A 97 -4.50 27.73 -10.46
C GLN A 97 -3.39 28.59 -11.06
N PHE A 98 -2.16 28.07 -11.13
CA PHE A 98 -0.99 28.83 -11.55
C PHE A 98 -0.59 28.47 -12.99
N ASN A 99 -0.78 29.42 -13.91
CA ASN A 99 -0.21 29.31 -15.24
C ASN A 99 1.30 29.58 -15.17
N ARG A 100 2.11 28.56 -15.49
CA ARG A 100 3.59 28.59 -15.42
C ARG A 100 4.13 28.99 -14.04
N PRO A 101 4.00 28.12 -13.03
CA PRO A 101 4.51 28.41 -11.69
C PRO A 101 6.02 28.65 -11.71
N HIS A 102 6.46 29.70 -11.01
CA HIS A 102 7.87 29.93 -10.73
C HIS A 102 8.44 28.81 -9.85
N LEU A 103 9.74 28.51 -10.01
CA LEU A 103 10.42 27.51 -9.21
C LEU A 103 10.35 27.80 -7.71
N ASP A 104 10.35 29.07 -7.32
CA ASP A 104 10.26 29.45 -5.91
C ASP A 104 8.90 29.08 -5.28
N LEU A 105 7.80 29.38 -5.97
CA LEU A 105 6.45 28.95 -5.57
C LEU A 105 6.36 27.43 -5.45
N LEU A 106 7.01 26.72 -6.38
CA LEU A 106 7.07 25.27 -6.38
C LEU A 106 7.76 24.73 -5.13
N ILE A 107 8.92 25.28 -4.80
CA ILE A 107 9.70 24.90 -3.61
C ILE A 107 8.89 25.20 -2.36
N HIS A 108 8.24 26.37 -2.30
CA HIS A 108 7.38 26.74 -1.19
C HIS A 108 6.26 25.70 -0.99
N ILE A 109 5.52 25.34 -2.05
CA ILE A 109 4.45 24.33 -2.00
C ILE A 109 4.98 22.96 -1.56
N VAL A 110 6.16 22.55 -2.02
CA VAL A 110 6.77 21.28 -1.62
C VAL A 110 7.09 21.28 -0.12
N LEU A 111 7.63 22.39 0.41
CA LEU A 111 7.98 22.50 1.83
C LEU A 111 6.74 22.62 2.73
N THR A 112 5.75 23.41 2.33
CA THR A 112 4.58 23.68 3.17
C THR A 112 3.51 22.60 3.03
N ASN A 113 3.17 22.17 1.81
CA ASN A 113 2.05 21.26 1.61
C ASN A 113 2.48 19.79 1.55
N LEU A 114 3.47 19.48 0.71
CA LEU A 114 3.88 18.09 0.51
C LEU A 114 4.55 17.51 1.75
N LEU A 115 5.55 18.19 2.29
CA LEU A 115 6.34 17.70 3.43
C LEU A 115 5.49 17.55 4.69
N LEU A 116 4.60 18.51 4.98
CA LEU A 116 3.67 18.40 6.11
C LEU A 116 2.66 17.27 5.92
N HIS A 117 2.21 17.01 4.69
CA HIS A 117 1.30 15.89 4.41
C HIS A 117 2.01 14.54 4.61
N ILE A 118 3.22 14.39 4.06
CA ILE A 118 4.02 13.16 4.19
C ILE A 118 4.34 12.89 5.67
N ARG A 119 4.82 13.89 6.41
CA ARG A 119 5.08 13.74 7.86
C ARG A 119 3.85 13.30 8.63
N ARG A 120 2.69 13.91 8.39
CA ARG A 120 1.42 13.51 9.02
C ARG A 120 1.04 12.07 8.70
N LYS A 121 1.25 11.63 7.45
CA LYS A 121 0.98 10.26 7.01
C LYS A 121 1.96 9.26 7.65
N ILE A 122 3.24 9.60 7.73
CA ILE A 122 4.25 8.77 8.39
C ILE A 122 3.93 8.62 9.89
N HIS A 123 3.66 9.72 10.59
CA HIS A 123 3.26 9.66 12.01
C HIS A 123 1.97 8.86 12.22
N TYR A 124 1.05 8.87 11.26
CA TYR A 124 -0.14 8.01 11.30
C TYR A 124 0.20 6.53 11.14
N ILE A 125 1.04 6.18 10.15
CA ILE A 125 1.46 4.79 9.88
C ILE A 125 2.28 4.23 11.06
N LEU A 126 3.18 5.04 11.63
CA LEU A 126 3.98 4.68 12.79
C LEU A 126 3.17 4.65 14.10
N GLY A 127 1.88 5.00 14.09
CA GLY A 127 1.02 5.01 15.27
C GLY A 127 1.34 6.13 16.28
N GLN A 128 2.28 7.01 15.97
CA GLN A 128 2.76 8.09 16.84
C GLN A 128 1.74 9.22 17.04
N ARG A 129 0.69 9.28 16.20
CA ARG A 129 -0.33 10.34 16.25
C ARG A 129 -1.34 10.17 17.40
N ARG A 130 -1.43 8.99 18.00
CA ARG A 130 -2.43 8.63 19.01
C ARG A 130 -1.78 7.84 20.15
N ILE A 131 -0.73 8.37 20.74
CA ILE A 131 -0.16 7.81 21.97
C ILE A 131 -1.27 7.86 23.04
N GLY A 132 -1.77 6.70 23.46
CA GLY A 132 -2.85 6.57 24.45
C GLY A 132 -4.29 6.42 23.91
N ARG A 133 -4.54 6.47 22.58
CA ARG A 133 -5.87 6.21 22.00
C ARG A 133 -5.82 4.98 21.08
N PRO A 134 -6.85 4.09 21.10
CA PRO A 134 -6.89 2.96 20.19
C PRO A 134 -6.76 3.40 18.72
N ARG A 135 -6.06 2.55 17.94
CA ARG A 135 -5.91 2.75 16.50
C ARG A 135 -7.31 2.79 15.88
N PRO A 136 -7.58 3.72 14.93
CA PRO A 136 -8.82 3.67 14.20
C PRO A 136 -8.92 2.33 13.48
N LEU A 137 -10.11 1.72 13.50
CA LEU A 137 -10.36 0.48 12.77
C LEU A 137 -10.14 0.74 11.28
N ALA A 138 -9.60 -0.25 10.57
CA ALA A 138 -9.61 -0.22 9.13
C ALA A 138 -11.07 -0.25 8.64
N LYS A 139 -11.35 0.32 7.46
CA LYS A 139 -12.72 0.39 6.90
C LYS A 139 -13.43 -0.98 6.90
N TRP A 140 -12.71 -2.05 6.56
CA TRP A 140 -13.26 -3.41 6.58
C TRP A 140 -13.50 -3.94 8.01
N GLN A 141 -12.69 -3.51 8.99
CA GLN A 141 -12.90 -3.85 10.40
C GLN A 141 -14.10 -3.10 10.97
N GLU A 142 -14.38 -1.88 10.49
CA GLU A 142 -15.61 -1.16 10.85
C GLU A 142 -16.84 -1.93 10.35
N ASN A 143 -16.82 -2.38 9.08
CA ASN A 143 -17.90 -3.19 8.52
C ASN A 143 -18.06 -4.50 9.30
N LEU A 144 -16.98 -5.24 9.51
CA LEU A 144 -17.00 -6.49 10.27
C LEU A 144 -17.52 -6.27 11.69
N LYS A 145 -17.08 -5.21 12.37
CA LYS A 145 -17.58 -4.87 13.71
C LYS A 145 -19.08 -4.59 13.67
N SER A 146 -19.55 -3.82 12.69
CA SER A 146 -20.98 -3.53 12.55
C SER A 146 -21.81 -4.78 12.26
N GLU A 147 -21.33 -5.67 11.39
CA GLU A 147 -21.98 -6.95 11.09
C GLU A 147 -21.96 -7.87 12.30
N TRP A 148 -20.87 -7.91 13.03
CA TRP A 148 -20.74 -8.69 14.26
C TRP A 148 -21.72 -8.21 15.34
N GLU A 149 -21.79 -6.90 15.57
CA GLU A 149 -22.77 -6.31 16.49
C GLU A 149 -24.20 -6.61 16.03
N ASN A 150 -24.48 -6.54 14.72
CA ASN A 150 -25.78 -6.90 14.16
C ASN A 150 -26.12 -8.39 14.37
N MET A 151 -25.17 -9.30 14.17
CA MET A 151 -25.36 -10.75 14.32
C MET A 151 -25.36 -11.20 15.80
N SER A 152 -24.84 -10.38 16.72
CA SER A 152 -24.92 -10.65 18.15
C SER A 152 -26.32 -10.44 18.73
N GLN A 153 -27.17 -9.70 18.03
CA GLN A 153 -28.56 -9.48 18.44
C GLN A 153 -29.44 -10.69 18.10
N PRO A 154 -30.48 -10.99 18.89
CA PRO A 154 -31.46 -12.02 18.57
C PRO A 154 -32.10 -11.76 17.19
N ASP A 155 -32.33 -12.82 16.42
CA ASP A 155 -32.86 -12.69 15.04
C ASP A 155 -34.21 -11.98 15.00
N GLU A 156 -35.06 -12.16 16.01
CA GLU A 156 -36.33 -11.45 16.17
C GLU A 156 -36.14 -9.93 16.19
N TYR A 157 -35.14 -9.45 16.96
CA TYR A 157 -34.82 -8.02 17.05
C TYR A 157 -34.29 -7.48 15.73
N ARG A 158 -33.53 -8.29 14.99
CA ARG A 158 -32.99 -7.91 13.67
C ARG A 158 -34.09 -7.77 12.62
N SER A 159 -35.05 -8.70 12.59
CA SER A 159 -36.21 -8.64 11.68
C SER A 159 -37.09 -7.43 11.98
N MET A 160 -37.43 -7.21 13.26
CA MET A 160 -38.18 -6.04 13.72
C MET A 160 -37.49 -4.72 13.35
N ALA A 161 -36.16 -4.65 13.48
CA ALA A 161 -35.38 -3.47 13.11
C ALA A 161 -35.38 -3.22 11.59
N LYS A 162 -35.28 -4.27 10.77
CA LYS A 162 -35.38 -4.19 9.29
C LYS A 162 -36.77 -3.70 8.86
N GLU A 163 -37.84 -4.23 9.45
CA GLU A 163 -39.22 -3.81 9.19
C GLU A 163 -39.43 -2.34 9.55
N LEU A 164 -38.99 -1.92 10.74
CA LEU A 164 -39.07 -0.53 11.18
C LEU A 164 -38.27 0.41 10.27
N ALA A 165 -37.12 -0.03 9.74
CA ALA A 165 -36.34 0.75 8.78
C ALA A 165 -37.09 0.91 7.45
N CYS A 166 -37.69 -0.16 6.92
CA CYS A 166 -38.51 -0.12 5.71
C CYS A 166 -39.72 0.82 5.86
N LEU A 167 -40.40 0.76 7.01
CA LEU A 167 -41.54 1.62 7.29
C LEU A 167 -41.16 3.10 7.42
N LYS A 168 -40.04 3.40 8.10
CA LYS A 168 -39.54 4.76 8.33
C LYS A 168 -38.96 5.42 7.07
N ASP A 169 -38.55 4.64 6.08
CA ASP A 169 -38.00 5.20 4.85
C ASP A 169 -39.10 5.94 4.07
N LYS A 170 -38.99 7.28 4.02
CA LYS A 170 -39.96 8.15 3.35
C LYS A 170 -39.78 8.18 1.83
N THR A 171 -38.70 7.60 1.32
CA THR A 171 -38.36 7.65 -0.11
C THR A 171 -38.92 6.49 -0.91
N LEU A 172 -39.26 5.38 -0.24
CA LEU A 172 -39.81 4.18 -0.87
C LEU A 172 -41.29 4.35 -1.23
N LYS A 173 -41.63 3.99 -2.47
CA LYS A 173 -43.02 3.89 -2.95
C LYS A 173 -43.74 2.76 -2.21
N SER A 174 -45.05 2.88 -2.04
CA SER A 174 -45.90 1.91 -1.31
C SER A 174 -45.66 0.46 -1.77
N ASN A 175 -45.61 0.22 -3.08
CA ASN A 175 -45.48 -1.13 -3.62
C ASN A 175 -44.10 -1.74 -3.32
N ALA A 176 -43.03 -0.92 -3.39
CA ALA A 176 -41.68 -1.36 -3.07
C ALA A 176 -41.50 -1.68 -1.57
N LYS A 177 -42.27 -1.00 -0.69
CA LYS A 177 -42.28 -1.34 0.74
C LYS A 177 -42.92 -2.69 1.00
N VAL A 178 -44.01 -3.01 0.29
CA VAL A 178 -44.72 -4.29 0.46
C VAL A 178 -43.86 -5.45 0.00
N GLU A 179 -43.16 -5.32 -1.13
CA GLU A 179 -42.21 -6.33 -1.61
C GLU A 179 -41.07 -6.56 -0.60
N LEU A 180 -40.45 -5.49 -0.10
CA LEU A 180 -39.36 -5.59 0.89
C LEU A 180 -39.82 -6.21 2.22
N LEU A 181 -41.04 -5.91 2.68
CA LEU A 181 -41.59 -6.53 3.89
C LEU A 181 -41.86 -8.03 3.70
N ALA A 182 -42.39 -8.42 2.53
CA ALA A 182 -42.60 -9.83 2.19
C ALA A 182 -41.27 -10.61 2.12
N ASP A 183 -40.21 -10.00 1.61
CA ASP A 183 -38.86 -10.60 1.58
C ASP A 183 -38.29 -10.79 3.00
N ILE A 184 -38.49 -9.82 3.90
CA ILE A 184 -38.05 -9.91 5.31
C ILE A 184 -38.81 -11.02 6.07
N GLU A 185 -40.12 -11.13 5.83
CA GLU A 185 -40.95 -12.20 6.40
C GLU A 185 -40.51 -13.57 5.88
N ALA A 186 -40.20 -13.70 4.59
CA ALA A 186 -39.70 -14.94 4.00
C ALA A 186 -38.32 -15.35 4.56
N GLU A 187 -37.40 -14.39 4.75
CA GLU A 187 -36.09 -14.61 5.39
C GLU A 187 -36.23 -15.11 6.83
N SER A 188 -37.13 -14.50 7.62
CA SER A 188 -37.36 -14.91 9.01
C SER A 188 -37.99 -16.31 9.12
N ALA A 189 -38.94 -16.64 8.24
CA ALA A 189 -39.55 -17.97 8.17
C ALA A 189 -38.53 -19.06 7.79
N GLN A 190 -37.62 -18.76 6.84
CA GLN A 190 -36.53 -19.67 6.47
C GLN A 190 -35.56 -19.89 7.64
N ALA A 191 -35.17 -18.84 8.36
CA ALA A 191 -34.28 -18.94 9.51
C ALA A 191 -34.89 -19.82 10.64
N ILE A 192 -36.19 -19.65 10.92
CA ILE A 192 -36.92 -20.47 11.91
C ILE A 192 -36.93 -21.95 11.49
N SER A 193 -37.15 -22.25 10.21
CA SER A 193 -37.15 -23.63 9.70
C SER A 193 -35.78 -24.33 9.79
N LEU A 194 -34.69 -23.58 9.58
CA LEU A 194 -33.32 -24.10 9.68
C LEU A 194 -32.92 -24.40 11.13
N VAL A 195 -33.34 -23.57 12.08
CA VAL A 195 -33.14 -23.80 13.52
C VAL A 195 -33.94 -25.02 14.00
N ALA A 196 -35.19 -25.17 13.55
CA ALA A 196 -36.03 -26.34 13.85
C ALA A 196 -35.45 -27.64 13.27
N GLY A 197 -34.90 -27.60 12.06
CA GLY A 197 -34.22 -28.74 11.43
C GLY A 197 -32.90 -29.13 12.11
N SER A 198 -32.14 -28.17 12.65
CA SER A 198 -30.91 -28.44 13.40
C SER A 198 -31.17 -29.08 14.77
N SER A 199 -32.32 -28.83 15.39
CA SER A 199 -32.69 -29.43 16.67
C SER A 199 -33.15 -30.89 16.54
N ALA A 200 -33.63 -31.30 15.36
CA ALA A 200 -34.05 -32.67 15.06
C ALA A 200 -32.88 -33.64 14.76
N ASN A 201 -31.69 -33.12 14.44
CA ASN A 201 -30.49 -33.91 14.09
C ASN A 201 -29.53 -34.17 15.26
N ILE A 202 -29.89 -33.81 16.49
CA ILE A 202 -29.06 -34.02 17.70
C ILE A 202 -29.73 -35.05 18.65
N SER A 203 -30.75 -35.79 18.19
CA SER A 203 -31.38 -36.90 18.94
C SER A 203 -30.83 -38.25 18.50
#